data_AF-A0A2N7Q7Q7-F1
#
_entry.id   AF-A0A2N7Q7Q7-F1
#
_cell.length_a   1.000
_cell.length_b   1.000
_cell.length_c   1.000
_cell.angle_alpha   90.00
_cell.angle_beta   90.00
_cell.angle_gamma   90.00
#
_symmetry.space_group_name_H-M   'P 1'
#
loop_
_entity.id
_entity.type
_entity.pdbx_description
1 polymer ?
#
loop_
_entity_poly.entity_id
_entity_poly.type
_entity_poly.pdbx_seq_one_letter_code
_entity_poly.pdbx_strand_id
1 'polypeptide(L)' 'MILFRDIAGRKRQEDRLNYLAIHNNLTGLPNRVLFNDRLKISLKQAKRKKLKAGVIMLGLDFF' A
#
# COMPACT_ATOMS: atom_id res chain seq x y z
N MET A 1 -21.42 -27.74 0.22
CA MET A 1 -21.33 -26.35 -0.32
C MET A 1 -21.19 -25.25 0.75
N ILE A 2 -21.52 -25.49 2.03
CA ILE A 2 -21.41 -24.49 3.12
C ILE A 2 -19.94 -24.23 3.52
N LEU A 3 -19.11 -25.29 3.61
CA LEU A 3 -17.70 -25.20 4.00
C LEU A 3 -16.85 -24.27 3.10
N PHE A 4 -17.05 -24.33 1.78
CA PHE A 4 -16.36 -23.45 0.82
C PHE A 4 -16.74 -21.98 0.96
N ARG A 5 -18.01 -21.69 1.32
CA ARG A 5 -18.49 -20.31 1.52
C ARG A 5 -17.88 -19.68 2.76
N ASP A 6 -17.71 -20.46 3.84
CA ASP A 6 -17.14 -20.01 5.10
C ASP A 6 -15.63 -19.71 4.97
N ILE A 7 -14.89 -20.62 4.34
CA ILE A 7 -13.46 -20.42 4.01
C ILE A 7 -13.27 -19.18 3.12
N ALA A 8 -14.12 -19.01 2.10
CA ALA A 8 -14.06 -17.85 1.23
C ALA A 8 -14.43 -16.53 1.95
N GLY A 9 -15.32 -16.59 2.94
CA GLY A 9 -15.69 -15.44 3.78
C GLY A 9 -14.53 -14.97 4.64
N ARG A 10 -13.86 -15.90 5.33
CA ARG A 10 -12.69 -15.62 6.15
C ARG A 10 -11.53 -15.06 5.33
N LYS A 11 -11.24 -15.68 4.18
CA LYS A 11 -10.21 -15.22 3.24
C LYS A 11 -10.43 -13.76 2.81
N ARG A 12 -11.68 -13.40 2.46
CA ARG A 12 -12.03 -12.01 2.08
C ARG A 12 -11.87 -11.02 3.22
N GLN A 13 -12.16 -11.41 4.46
CA GLN A 13 -11.94 -10.54 5.63
C GLN A 13 -10.45 -10.34 5.88
N GLU A 14 -9.64 -11.39 5.82
CA GLU A 14 -8.17 -11.29 5.93
C GLU A 14 -7.60 -10.38 4.84
N ASP A 15 -8.01 -10.56 3.59
CA ASP A 15 -7.58 -9.73 2.46
C ASP A 15 -7.98 -8.26 2.66
N ARG A 16 -9.18 -7.99 3.20
CA ARG A 16 -9.65 -6.65 3.53
C ARG A 16 -8.81 -6.03 4.65
N LEU A 17 -8.52 -6.77 5.71
CA LEU A 17 -7.68 -6.30 6.82
C LEU A 17 -6.26 -5.99 6.33
N ASN A 18 -5.69 -6.86 5.51
CA ASN A 18 -4.39 -6.65 4.88
C ASN A 18 -4.40 -5.40 3.99
N TYR A 19 -5.46 -5.18 3.22
CA TYR A 19 -5.62 -3.99 2.40
C TYR A 19 -5.65 -2.72 3.26
N LEU A 20 -6.45 -2.71 4.33
CA LEU A 20 -6.58 -1.58 5.25
C LEU A 20 -5.30 -1.28 6.05
N ALA A 21 -4.45 -2.30 6.28
CA ALA A 21 -3.16 -2.10 6.94
C ALA A 21 -2.18 -1.26 6.09
N ILE A 22 -2.33 -1.25 4.76
CA ILE A 22 -1.39 -0.61 3.82
C ILE A 22 -2.02 0.47 2.93
N HIS A 23 -3.33 0.71 3.03
CA HIS A 23 -4.05 1.78 2.33
C HIS A 23 -4.73 2.75 3.30
N ASN A 24 -4.91 4.00 2.87
CA ASN A 24 -5.70 4.99 3.57
C ASN A 24 -7.19 4.70 3.35
N ASN A 25 -7.98 4.60 4.42
CA ASN A 25 -9.39 4.25 4.33
C ASN A 25 -10.29 5.35 3.72
N LEU A 26 -9.84 6.61 3.74
CA LEU A 26 -10.60 7.74 3.16
C LEU A 26 -10.40 7.84 1.65
N THR A 27 -9.17 7.66 1.16
CA THR A 27 -8.83 7.88 -0.26
C THR A 27 -8.61 6.60 -1.06
N GLY A 28 -8.42 5.46 -0.39
CA GLY A 28 -8.01 4.21 -1.03
C GLY A 28 -6.57 4.21 -1.55
N LEU A 29 -5.82 5.30 -1.38
CA LEU A 29 -4.42 5.39 -1.80
C LEU A 29 -3.50 4.63 -0.85
N PRO A 30 -2.28 4.23 -1.30
CA PRO A 30 -1.24 3.72 -0.42
C PRO A 30 -1.03 4.63 0.79
N ASN A 31 -1.01 4.05 1.99
CA ASN A 31 -0.69 4.80 3.19
C ASN A 31 0.83 5.01 3.32
N ARG A 32 1.25 5.70 4.40
CA ARG A 32 2.67 5.98 4.67
C ARG A 32 3.51 4.70 4.82
N VAL A 33 2.93 3.61 5.31
CA VAL A 33 3.63 2.32 5.46
C VAL A 33 3.99 1.77 4.09
N LEU A 34 3.01 1.66 3.18
CA LEU A 34 3.24 1.16 1.82
C LEU A 34 4.12 2.09 1.00
N PHE A 35 3.95 3.40 1.16
CA PHE A 35 4.80 4.40 0.51
C PHE A 35 6.26 4.22 0.91
N ASN A 36 6.56 4.10 2.21
CA ASN A 36 7.93 3.93 2.71
C ASN A 36 8.56 2.62 2.25
N ASP A 37 7.79 1.54 2.20
CA ASP A 37 8.25 0.26 1.66
C ASP A 37 8.66 0.39 0.18
N ARG A 38 7.78 0.96 -0.65
CA ARG A 38 8.06 1.21 -2.07
C ARG A 38 9.22 2.17 -2.27
N LEU A 39 9.35 3.21 -1.45
CA LEU A 39 10.47 4.15 -1.51
C LEU A 39 11.81 3.43 -1.26
N LYS A 40 11.88 2.55 -0.25
CA LYS A 40 13.09 1.75 0.01
C LYS A 40 13.48 0.89 -1.19
N ILE A 41 12.49 0.28 -1.86
CA ILE A 41 12.72 -0.52 -3.07
C ILE A 41 13.26 0.36 -4.21
N SER A 42 12.61 1.49 -4.49
CA SER A 42 13.02 2.44 -5.54
C SER A 42 14.42 2.98 -5.31
N LEU A 43 14.78 3.35 -4.07
CA LEU A 43 16.12 3.83 -3.75
C LEU A 43 17.19 2.75 -3.96
N LYS A 44 16.91 1.49 -3.57
CA LYS A 44 17.81 0.35 -3.84
C LYS A 44 17.99 0.14 -5.34
N GLN A 45 16.92 0.24 -6.13
CA GLN A 45 16.98 0.11 -7.59
C GLN A 45 17.77 1.24 -8.24
N ALA A 46 17.51 2.49 -7.84
CA ALA A 46 18.21 3.66 -8.32
C ALA A 46 19.73 3.56 -8.07
N LYS A 47 20.12 3.15 -6.85
CA LYS A 47 21.53 2.89 -6.50
C LYS A 47 22.17 1.84 -7.41
N ARG A 48 21.51 0.70 -7.63
CA ARG A 48 22.05 -0.38 -8.47
C ARG A 48 22.19 0.02 -9.94
N LYS A 49 21.24 0.80 -10.46
CA LYS A 49 21.19 1.20 -11.87
C LYS A 49 21.88 2.54 -12.16
N LYS A 50 22.51 3.18 -11.16
CA LYS A 50 23.06 4.54 -11.25
C LYS A 50 22.03 5.57 -11.76
N LEU A 51 20.76 5.40 -11.37
CA LEU A 51 19.67 6.31 -11.67
C LEU A 51 19.41 7.27 -10.50
N LYS A 52 18.68 8.35 -10.77
CA LYS A 52 18.16 9.25 -9.74
C LYS A 52 16.71 8.86 -9.40
N ALA A 53 16.34 9.01 -8.13
CA ALA A 53 14.96 8.88 -7.67
C ALA A 53 14.52 10.24 -7.10
N GLY A 54 13.28 10.63 -7.38
CA GLY A 54 12.66 11.85 -6.85
C GLY A 54 11.39 11.52 -6.06
N VAL A 55 11.08 12.37 -5.08
CA VAL A 55 9.83 12.32 -4.31
C VAL A 55 9.16 13.68 -4.43
N ILE A 56 7.86 13.68 -4.71
CA ILE A 56 7.03 14.89 -4.70
C ILE A 56 6.08 14.75 -3.52
N MET A 57 5.99 15.81 -2.71
CA MET A 57 4.99 15.96 -1.67
C MET A 57 4.04 17.06 -2.10
N LEU A 58 2.74 16.76 -2.07
CA LEU A 58 1.68 17.70 -2.36
C LEU A 58 0.86 17.88 -1.07
N GLY A 59 0.73 19.12 -0.63
CA GLY A 59 -0.21 19.52 0.42
C GLY A 59 -1.44 20.12 -0.23
N LEU A 60 -2.60 19.92 0.40
CA LEU A 60 -3.78 20.72 0.12
C LEU A 60 -3.87 21.75 1.24
N ASP A 61 -3.82 23.03 0.89
CA ASP A 61 -4.07 24.11 1.84
C ASP A 61 -5.59 24.32 1.97
N PHE A 62 -6.05 24.71 3.16
CA PHE A 62 -7.46 24.92 3.54
C PHE A 62 -8.36 23.67 3.61
N PHE A 63 -7.86 22.57 4.18
CA PHE A 63 -8.63 21.35 4.49
C PHE A 63 -9.04 21.26 5.96
#